data_AF-A0A2P5ND43-F1
#
_entry.id   AF-A0A2P5ND43-F1
#
_cell.length_a   1.000
_cell.length_b   1.000
_cell.length_c   1.000
_cell.angle_alpha   90.00
_cell.angle_beta   90.00
_cell.angle_gamma   90.00
#
_symmetry.space_group_name_H-M   'P 1'
#
loop_
_entity.id
_entity.type
_entity.pdbx_description
1 polymer ?
#
loop_
_entity_poly.entity_id
_entity_poly.type
_entity_poly.pdbx_seq_one_letter_code
_entity_poly.pdbx_strand_id
1 'polypeptide(L)' 'MMLFWLLLPLFAGFCLWLGYRIIEKAGFNGWWTLALLVPVVNIIMIWVFAFSRWPNLRTDSEQDL' A
#
# COMPACT_ATOMS: atom_id res chain seq x y z
N MET A 1 -1.22 -22.98 -19.41
CA MET A 1 -2.43 -22.87 -18.55
C MET A 1 -2.12 -23.06 -17.06
N MET A 2 -1.46 -24.16 -16.62
CA MET A 2 -1.20 -24.38 -15.18
C MET A 2 -0.29 -23.34 -14.51
N LEU A 3 0.72 -22.84 -15.23
CA LEU A 3 1.62 -21.81 -14.70
C LEU A 3 0.89 -20.52 -14.33
N PHE A 4 -0.13 -20.13 -15.10
CA PHE A 4 -0.92 -18.92 -14.83
C PHE A 4 -1.65 -19.02 -13.49
N TRP A 5 -2.23 -20.18 -13.19
CA TRP A 5 -2.93 -20.44 -11.93
C TRP A 5 -2.01 -20.47 -10.71
N LEU A 6 -0.72 -20.74 -10.89
CA LEU A 6 0.29 -20.62 -9.81
C LEU A 6 0.85 -19.20 -9.69
N LEU A 7 1.11 -18.53 -10.82
CA LEU A 7 1.66 -17.18 -10.83
C LEU A 7 0.68 -16.14 -10.32
N LEU A 8 -0.61 -16.27 -10.63
CA LEU A 8 -1.63 -15.30 -10.22
C LEU A 8 -1.73 -15.12 -8.69
N PRO A 9 -1.92 -16.18 -7.88
CA PRO A 9 -1.96 -16.03 -6.42
C PRO A 9 -0.59 -15.63 -5.83
N LEU A 10 0.52 -16.11 -6.43
CA LEU A 10 1.87 -15.70 -6.01
C LEU A 10 2.06 -14.19 -6.19
N PHE A 11 1.67 -13.67 -7.36
CA PHE A 11 1.74 -12.25 -7.68
C PHE A 11 0.80 -11.42 -6.79
N ALA A 12 -0.45 -11.86 -6.61
CA ALA A 12 -1.39 -11.20 -5.73
C ALA A 12 -0.89 -11.14 -4.28
N GLY A 13 -0.35 -12.25 -3.75
CA GLY A 13 0.26 -12.31 -2.43
C GLY A 13 1.48 -11.41 -2.31
N PHE A 14 2.33 -11.36 -3.34
CA PHE A 14 3.48 -10.46 -3.38
C PHE A 14 3.07 -8.98 -3.38
N CYS A 15 2.06 -8.59 -4.16
CA CYS A 15 1.52 -7.23 -4.16
C CYS A 15 0.92 -6.85 -2.81
N LEU A 16 0.16 -7.74 -2.17
CA LEU A 16 -0.38 -7.51 -0.83
C LEU A 16 0.75 -7.36 0.20
N TRP A 17 1.77 -8.22 0.15
CA TRP A 17 2.92 -8.13 1.06
C TRP A 17 3.70 -6.81 0.89
N LEU A 18 3.94 -6.38 -0.35
CA LEU A 18 4.52 -5.07 -0.64
C LEU A 18 3.67 -3.93 -0.10
N GLY A 19 2.36 -3.94 -0.36
CA GLY A 19 1.42 -2.95 0.15
C GLY A 19 1.45 -2.85 1.68
N TYR A 20 1.49 -3.98 2.38
CA TYR A 20 1.61 -4.04 3.83
C TYR A 20 2.88 -3.34 4.33
N ARG A 21 4.02 -3.65 3.70
CA ARG A 21 5.32 -3.05 4.07
C ARG A 21 5.37 -1.56 3.79
N ILE A 22 4.73 -1.07 2.73
CA ILE A 22 4.68 0.37 2.40
C ILE A 22 3.88 1.13 3.46
N ILE A 23 2.69 0.63 3.80
CA ILE A 23 1.80 1.26 4.79
C ILE A 23 2.45 1.28 6.18
N GLU A 24 3.07 0.16 6.58
CA GLU A 24 3.84 0.06 7.82
C GLU A 24 5.00 1.07 7.85
N LYS A 25 5.73 1.22 6.73
CA LYS A 25 6.81 2.21 6.60
C LYS A 25 6.32 3.65 6.65
N ALA A 26 5.14 3.94 6.11
CA ALA A 26 4.53 5.25 6.21
C ALA A 26 4.14 5.59 7.65
N GLY A 27 4.03 4.59 8.55
CA GLY A 27 3.65 4.76 9.95
C GLY A 27 2.17 4.51 10.22
N PHE A 28 1.46 3.91 9.26
CA PHE A 28 0.06 3.53 9.41
C PHE A 28 -0.08 2.04 9.72
N ASN A 29 -1.27 1.64 10.18
CA ASN A 29 -1.57 0.25 10.46
C ASN A 29 -1.55 -0.58 9.16
N GLY A 30 -0.67 -1.58 9.05
CA GLY A 30 -0.53 -2.44 7.85
C GLY A 30 -1.83 -3.16 7.43
N TRP A 31 -2.81 -3.31 8.31
CA TRP A 31 -4.14 -3.82 7.96
C TRP A 31 -4.88 -2.98 6.91
N TRP A 32 -4.50 -1.71 6.73
CA TRP A 32 -5.01 -0.86 5.65
C TRP A 32 -4.70 -1.41 4.25
N THR A 33 -3.78 -2.36 4.09
CA THR A 33 -3.54 -3.06 2.82
C THR A 33 -4.77 -3.82 2.33
N LEU A 34 -5.68 -4.24 3.22
CA LEU A 34 -6.95 -4.85 2.80
C LEU A 34 -7.84 -3.88 2.01
N ALA A 35 -7.67 -2.57 2.19
CA ALA A 35 -8.34 -1.57 1.37
C ALA A 35 -7.94 -1.67 -0.11
N LEU A 36 -6.78 -2.26 -0.43
CA LEU A 36 -6.39 -2.53 -1.81
C LEU A 36 -7.32 -3.51 -2.52
N LEU A 37 -8.00 -4.38 -1.77
CA LEU A 37 -8.98 -5.34 -2.30
C LEU A 37 -10.27 -4.66 -2.76
N VAL A 38 -10.57 -3.45 -2.27
CA VAL A 38 -11.77 -2.69 -2.62
C VAL A 38 -11.38 -1.56 -3.58
N PRO A 39 -11.76 -1.62 -4.87
CA PRO A 39 -11.27 -0.69 -5.90
C PRO A 39 -11.53 0.79 -5.57
N VAL A 40 -12.70 1.11 -5.03
CA VAL A 40 -13.08 2.48 -4.70
C VAL A 40 -12.24 3.01 -3.53
N VAL A 41 -12.06 2.19 -2.49
CA VAL A 41 -11.28 2.58 -1.31
C VAL A 41 -9.80 2.70 -1.67
N ASN A 42 -9.29 1.85 -2.57
CA ASN A 42 -7.93 1.95 -3.09
C ASN A 42 -7.65 3.34 -3.71
N ILE A 43 -8.55 3.84 -4.58
CA ILE A 43 -8.41 5.17 -5.20
C ILE A 43 -8.42 6.28 -4.15
N ILE A 44 -9.36 6.23 -3.21
CA ILE A 44 -9.45 7.21 -2.11
C ILE A 44 -8.16 7.18 -1.27
N MET A 45 -7.66 5.99 -0.95
CA MET A 45 -6.44 5.79 -0.17
C MET A 45 -5.22 6.38 -0.87
N ILE A 46 -5.12 6.30 -2.19
CA ILE A 46 -4.03 6.95 -2.94
C ILE A 46 -4.07 8.47 -2.74
N TRP A 47 -5.24 9.10 -2.82
CA TRP A 47 -5.37 10.53 -2.55
C TRP A 47 -5.05 10.87 -1.10
N VAL A 48 -5.60 10.12 -0.15
CA VAL A 48 -5.31 10.31 1.28
C VAL A 48 -3.81 10.18 1.55
N PHE A 49 -3.13 9.17 1.02
CA PHE A 49 -1.68 9.00 1.20
C PHE A 49 -0.85 10.08 0.52
N ALA A 50 -1.32 10.64 -0.59
CA ALA A 50 -0.63 11.72 -1.29
C ALA A 50 -0.68 13.05 -0.51
N PHE A 51 -1.81 13.34 0.13
CA PHE A 51 -2.00 14.59 0.89
C PHE A 51 -1.76 14.44 2.40
N SER A 52 -1.70 13.22 2.92
CA SER A 52 -1.42 12.98 4.34
C SER A 52 0.07 13.06 4.59
N ARG A 53 0.44 13.73 5.67
CA ARG A 53 1.78 13.59 6.24
C ARG A 53 1.99 12.14 6.68
N TRP A 54 3.15 11.59 6.36
CA TRP A 54 3.47 10.21 6.75
C TRP A 54 4.07 10.25 8.16
N PRO A 55 3.44 9.62 9.18
CA PRO A 55 3.88 9.70 10.57
C PRO A 55 5.35 9.33 10.79
N ASN A 56 5.86 8.42 9.96
CA ASN A 56 7.22 7.89 10.07
C ASN A 56 8.19 8.50 9.05
N LEU A 57 7.81 9.59 8.37
CA LEU A 57 8.76 10.30 7.51
C LEU A 57 9.80 11.04 8.35
N ARG A 58 11.03 11.08 7.84
CA ARG A 58 12.15 11.77 8.49
C ARG A 58 11.86 13.28 8.50
N THR A 59 12.17 13.94 9.61
CA THR A 59 11.98 15.39 9.79
C THR A 59 12.77 16.24 8.78
N ASP A 60 13.80 15.68 8.15
CA ASP A 60 14.69 16.36 7.18
C ASP A 60 14.22 16.27 5.72
N SER A 61 13.19 15.46 5.44
CA SER A 61 12.60 15.44 4.09
C SER A 61 11.56 16.55 3.98
N GLU A 62 11.82 17.52 3.11
CA GLU A 62 10.85 18.52 2.63
C GLU A 62 9.63 17.79 2.03
N GLN A 63 8.64 17.54 2.88
CA GLN A 63 7.39 16.83 2.52
C GLN A 63 6.27 17.82 2.17
N ASP A 64 6.55 19.12 2.30
CA ASP A 64 5.60 20.21 2.12
C ASP A 64 5.57 20.59 0.62
N LEU A 65 4.77 19.84 -0.15
CA LEU A 65 4.40 20.18 -1.54
C LEU A 65 3.44 21.37 -1.57
#